data_AF-A0AAN4CL51-F1
#
_entry.id   AF-A0AAN4CL51-F1
#
_cell.length_a   1.000
_cell.length_b   1.000
_cell.length_c   1.000
_cell.angle_alpha   90.00
_cell.angle_beta   90.00
_cell.angle_gamma   90.00
#
_symmetry.space_group_name_H-M   'P 1'
#
loop_
_entity.id
_entity.type
_entity.pdbx_description
1 polymer ?
#
loop_
_entity_poly.entity_id
_entity_poly.type
_entity_poly.pdbx_seq_one_letter_code
_entity_poly.pdbx_strand_id
1 'polypeptide(L)'
;MNQGRQMTKIRRDRTQAKYKALDMTELSLKVAIKAIDHHTRAGYAKEHPDLISAFMTTAAANFATLTEREIAEAEQVTTINVKTGEQTA
;
A
#
# COMPACT_ATOMS: atom_id res chain seq x y z
N MET A 1 32.26 35.84 -5.99
CA MET A 1 32.26 34.37 -6.25
C MET A 1 31.49 33.72 -5.12
N ASN A 2 30.32 33.13 -5.37
CA ASN A 2 29.56 32.42 -4.35
C ASN A 2 29.08 31.10 -4.95
N GLN A 3 29.96 30.10 -4.94
CA GLN A 3 29.66 28.72 -5.27
C GLN A 3 29.03 28.08 -4.04
N GLY A 4 27.75 27.72 -4.08
CA GLY A 4 27.13 27.05 -2.95
C GLY A 4 25.71 26.56 -3.22
N ARG A 5 25.57 25.24 -3.35
CA ARG A 5 24.33 24.45 -3.47
C ARG A 5 23.54 24.61 -4.76
N GLN A 6 24.10 24.03 -5.81
CA GLN A 6 23.27 23.30 -6.77
C GLN A 6 22.63 22.13 -6.00
N MET A 7 21.43 22.33 -5.45
CA MET A 7 20.60 21.21 -5.00
C MET A 7 20.28 20.41 -6.24
N THR A 8 20.99 19.31 -6.45
CA THR A 8 20.57 18.22 -7.32
C THR A 8 19.17 17.83 -6.84
N LYS A 9 18.15 18.39 -7.49
CA LYS A 9 16.79 17.88 -7.42
C LYS A 9 16.87 16.50 -8.06
N ILE A 10 17.21 15.50 -7.26
CA ILE A 10 17.10 14.10 -7.65
C ILE A 10 15.63 13.93 -8.03
N ARG A 11 15.35 13.98 -9.33
CA ARG A 11 14.02 13.70 -9.85
C ARG A 11 13.83 12.22 -9.62
N ARG A 12 13.17 11.89 -8.50
CA ARG A 12 12.74 10.54 -8.19
C ARG A 12 11.86 10.09 -9.34
N ASP A 13 12.29 9.04 -10.03
CA ASP A 13 11.50 8.43 -11.08
C ASP A 13 10.21 7.90 -10.46
N ARG A 14 9.14 8.67 -10.57
CA ARG A 14 7.84 8.37 -9.95
C ARG A 14 7.16 7.14 -10.57
N THR A 15 7.71 6.59 -11.66
CA THR A 15 7.20 5.36 -12.27
C THR A 15 7.66 4.11 -11.52
N GLN A 16 8.70 4.20 -10.68
CA GLN A 16 9.16 3.07 -9.88
C GLN A 16 8.06 2.63 -8.91
N ALA A 17 7.78 1.32 -8.87
CA ALA A 17 6.69 0.71 -8.10
C ALA A 17 6.65 1.18 -6.62
N LYS A 18 7.81 1.40 -6.00
CA LYS A 18 7.90 1.89 -4.62
C LYS A 18 7.29 3.29 -4.42
N TYR A 19 7.44 4.19 -5.39
CA TYR A 19 6.86 5.54 -5.29
C TYR A 19 5.36 5.50 -5.57
N LYS A 20 4.90 4.67 -6.50
CA LYS A 20 3.47 4.43 -6.71
C LYS A 20 2.81 3.86 -5.46
N ALA A 21 3.46 2.93 -4.76
CA ALA A 21 2.96 2.39 -3.50
C ALA A 21 2.85 3.49 -2.42
N LEU A 22 3.88 4.32 -2.28
CA LEU A 22 3.86 5.46 -1.34
C LEU A 22 2.74 6.46 -1.66
N ASP A 23 2.55 6.81 -2.93
CA ASP A 23 1.50 7.74 -3.36
C ASP A 23 0.10 7.18 -3.06
N MET A 24 -0.11 5.88 -3.30
CA MET A 24 -1.37 5.19 -2.98
C MET A 24 -1.61 5.14 -1.47
N THR A 25 -0.57 4.86 -0.66
CA THR A 25 -0.69 4.89 0.80
C THR A 25 -1.05 6.29 1.31
N GLU A 26 -0.41 7.33 0.78
CA GLU A 26 -0.73 8.72 1.14
C GLU A 26 -2.18 9.08 0.80
N LEU A 27 -2.66 8.67 -0.39
CA LEU A 27 -4.03 8.90 -0.81
C LEU A 27 -5.03 8.20 0.13
N SER A 28 -4.82 6.92 0.42
CA SER A 28 -5.69 6.14 1.30
C SER A 28 -5.75 6.74 2.71
N LEU A 29 -4.61 7.18 3.24
CA LEU A 29 -4.55 7.85 4.54
C LEU A 29 -5.36 9.15 4.54
N LYS A 30 -5.25 9.98 3.49
CA LYS A 30 -6.03 11.22 3.37
C LYS A 30 -7.54 10.95 3.30
N VAL A 31 -7.96 9.89 2.60
CA VAL A 31 -9.37 9.50 2.53
C VAL A 31 -9.87 9.03 3.89
N ALA A 32 -9.11 8.20 4.60
CA ALA A 32 -9.46 7.72 5.94
C ALA A 32 -9.61 8.88 6.94
N ILE A 33 -8.65 9.81 6.96
CA ILE A 33 -8.72 11.03 7.80
C ILE A 33 -9.99 11.83 7.51
N LYS A 34 -10.31 12.06 6.23
CA LYS A 34 -11.53 12.78 5.83
C LYS A 34 -12.80 12.05 6.26
N ALA A 35 -12.85 10.73 6.14
CA ALA A 35 -14.00 9.94 6.55
C ALA A 35 -14.21 10.01 8.07
N ILE A 36 -13.14 9.87 8.86
CA ILE A 36 -13.18 10.00 10.31
C ILE A 36 -13.73 11.37 10.71
N ASP A 37 -13.16 12.45 10.16
CA ASP A 37 -13.59 13.81 10.46
C ASP A 37 -15.03 14.09 10.00
N HIS A 38 -15.48 13.50 8.90
CA HIS A 38 -16.86 13.63 8.41
C HIS A 38 -17.88 12.96 9.34
N HIS A 39 -17.56 11.77 9.87
CA HIS A 39 -18.48 11.00 10.72
C HIS A 39 -18.44 11.42 12.20
N THR A 40 -17.42 12.17 12.62
CA THR A 40 -17.27 12.63 14.01
C THR A 40 -17.37 14.15 14.08
N ARG A 41 -16.27 14.86 13.84
CA ARG A 41 -16.18 16.30 13.66
C ARG A 41 -14.87 16.66 12.96
N ALA A 42 -14.82 17.84 12.37
CA ALA A 42 -13.59 18.38 11.80
C ALA A 42 -12.44 18.39 12.83
N GLY A 43 -11.27 17.88 12.43
CA GLY A 43 -10.06 17.84 13.25
C GLY A 43 -9.95 16.66 14.19
N TYR A 44 -10.98 15.82 14.32
CA TYR A 44 -10.98 14.68 15.25
C TYR A 44 -9.83 13.72 14.98
N ALA A 45 -9.60 13.35 13.72
CA ALA A 45 -8.50 12.44 13.35
C ALA A 45 -7.11 12.99 13.73
N LYS A 46 -6.94 14.32 13.74
CA LYS A 46 -5.67 14.97 14.13
C LYS A 46 -5.46 14.95 15.65
N GLU A 47 -6.54 15.03 16.41
CA GLU A 47 -6.52 14.97 17.88
C GLU A 47 -6.32 13.54 18.40
N HIS A 48 -6.61 12.54 17.56
CA HIS A 48 -6.51 11.11 17.88
C HIS A 48 -5.52 10.38 16.93
N PRO A 49 -4.20 10.64 17.06
CA PRO A 49 -3.18 10.00 16.20
C PRO A 49 -3.10 8.48 16.39
N ASP A 50 -3.50 7.98 17.56
CA ASP A 50 -3.64 6.55 17.89
C ASP A 50 -4.66 5.85 16.97
N LEU A 51 -5.76 6.50 16.60
CA LEU A 51 -6.74 5.98 15.65
C LEU A 51 -6.13 5.78 14.26
N ILE A 52 -5.31 6.74 13.82
CA ILE A 52 -4.59 6.66 12.54
C ILE A 52 -3.55 5.54 12.57
N SER A 53 -2.80 5.40 13.67
CA SER A 53 -1.85 4.31 13.85
C SER A 53 -2.52 2.93 13.86
N ALA A 54 -3.67 2.78 14.53
CA ALA A 54 -4.45 1.54 14.56
C ALA A 54 -4.99 1.19 13.17
N PHE A 55 -5.52 2.17 12.43
CA PHE A 55 -5.96 1.99 11.05
C PHE A 55 -4.82 1.52 10.14
N MET A 56 -3.66 2.17 10.21
CA MET A 56 -2.49 1.79 9.41
C MET A 56 -1.98 0.38 9.74
N THR A 57 -1.97 0.01 11.03
CA THR A 57 -1.56 -1.33 11.47
C THR A 57 -2.51 -2.39 10.93
N THR A 58 -3.82 -2.13 10.99
CA THR A 58 -4.86 -3.04 10.47
C THR A 58 -4.78 -3.15 8.95
N ALA A 59 -4.60 -2.03 8.25
CA ALA A 59 -4.44 -2.02 6.79
C ALA A 59 -3.20 -2.80 6.35
N ALA A 60 -2.08 -2.66 7.06
CA ALA A 60 -0.84 -3.41 6.78
C ALA A 60 -1.02 -4.91 7.02
N ALA A 61 -1.66 -5.30 8.13
CA ALA A 61 -1.97 -6.70 8.42
C ALA A 61 -2.88 -7.31 7.35
N ASN A 62 -3.96 -6.63 6.99
CA ASN A 62 -4.88 -7.07 5.93
C ASN A 62 -4.17 -7.19 4.56
N PHE A 63 -3.26 -6.27 4.25
CA PHE A 63 -2.46 -6.34 3.01
C PHE A 63 -1.51 -7.54 3.00
N ALA A 64 -0.87 -7.86 4.12
CA ALA A 64 -0.04 -9.05 4.25
C ALA A 64 -0.86 -10.33 4.02
N THR A 65 -2.05 -10.44 4.62
CA THR A 65 -2.95 -11.58 4.44
C THR A 65 -3.48 -11.71 3.01
N LEU A 66 -3.82 -10.60 2.34
CA LEU A 66 -4.22 -10.63 0.93
C LEU A 66 -3.07 -11.08 0.03
N THR A 67 -1.83 -10.66 0.32
CA THR A 67 -0.64 -11.10 -0.41
C THR A 67 -0.38 -12.60 -0.25
N GLU A 68 -0.52 -13.13 0.96
CA GLU A 68 -0.41 -14.57 1.22
C GLU A 68 -1.49 -15.38 0.48
N ARG A 69 -2.71 -14.85 0.43
CA ARG A 69 -3.82 -15.48 -0.32
C ARG A 69 -3.62 -15.41 -1.82
N GLU A 70 -3.15 -14.30 -2.37
CA GLU A 70 -2.84 -14.15 -3.81
C GLU A 70 -1.71 -15.11 -4.23
N ILE A 71 -0.69 -15.31 -3.39
CA ILE A 71 0.38 -16.30 -3.63
C ILE A 71 -0.19 -17.73 -3.58
N ALA A 72 -0.99 -18.06 -2.56
CA ALA A 72 -1.57 -19.39 -2.41
C ALA A 72 -2.57 -19.74 -3.55
N GLU A 73 -3.36 -18.77 -4.01
CA GLU A 73 -4.26 -18.94 -5.16
C GLU A 73 -3.46 -19.14 -6.47
N ALA A 74 -2.35 -18.42 -6.67
CA ALA A 74 -1.46 -18.62 -7.82
C ALA A 74 -0.75 -19.99 -7.83
N GLU A 75 -0.37 -20.52 -6.66
CA GLU A 75 0.20 -21.87 -6.51
C GLU A 75 -0.85 -22.97 -6.75
N GLN A 76 -2.10 -22.77 -6.32
CA GLN A 76 -3.19 -23.72 -6.60
C GLN A 76 -3.49 -23.82 -8.10
N VAL A 77 -3.52 -22.70 -8.83
CA VAL A 77 -3.73 -22.70 -10.29
C VAL A 77 -2.60 -23.45 -11.03
N THR A 78 -1.37 -23.36 -10.53
CA THR A 78 -0.22 -24.08 -11.11
C THR A 78 -0.31 -25.59 -10.88
N THR A 79 -0.77 -26.03 -9.71
CA THR A 79 -0.89 -27.46 -9.36
C THR A 79 -2.00 -28.18 -10.15
N ILE A 80 -3.09 -27.49 -10.47
CA ILE A 80 -4.21 -28.05 -11.25
C ILE A 80 -3.79 -28.34 -12.70
N ASN A 81 -2.97 -27.46 -13.30
CA ASN A 81 -2.53 -27.63 -14.69
C ASN A 81 -1.50 -28.76 -14.87
N VAL A 82 -0.65 -29.04 -13.88
CA VAL A 82 0.34 -30.14 -13.97
C VAL A 82 -0.33 -31.51 -13.93
N LYS A 83 -1.30 -31.73 -13.02
CA LYS A 83 -2.00 -33.02 -12.91
C LYS A 83 -2.86 -33.36 -14.12
N THR A 84 -3.34 -32.34 -14.85
CA THR A 84 -4.15 -32.53 -16.06
C THR A 84 -3.27 -32.92 -17.27
N GLY A 85 -2.03 -32.43 -17.33
CA GLY A 85 -1.07 -32.78 -18.39
C GLY A 85 -0.45 -34.18 -18.25
N GLU A 86 -0.30 -34.69 -17.02
CA GLU A 86 0.25 -36.04 -16.77
C GLU A 86 -0.78 -37.17 -16.93
N GLN A 87 -2.09 -36.89 -16.85
CA GLN A 87 -3.14 -37.89 -17.04
C GLN A 87 -3.58 -38.07 -18.51
N THR A 88 -3.03 -37.29 -19.44
CA THR A 88 -3.37 -37.35 -20.87
C THR A 88 -2.18 -37.70 -21.79
N ALA A 89 -1.09 -38.26 -21.25
CA ALA A 89 0.04 -38.79 -22.00
C ALA A 89 0.11 -40.31 -21.96
#